data_AF-A0A2U8WDZ6-F1
#
_entry.id   AF-A0A2U8WDZ6-F1
#
_cell.length_a   1.000
_cell.length_b   1.000
_cell.length_c   1.000
_cell.angle_alpha   90.00
_cell.angle_beta   90.00
_cell.angle_gamma   90.00
#
_symmetry.space_group_name_H-M   'P 1'
#
loop_
_entity.id
_entity.type
_entity.pdbx_description
1 polymer ?
#
loop_
_entity_poly.entity_id
_entity_poly.type
_entity_poly.pdbx_seq_one_letter_code
_entity_poly.pdbx_strand_id
1 'polypeptide(L)'
;MDPGVQDEVERLRVLVGAFELALGHLFEASPGGSEARARLAADLHELLDRTNERQAGSPAAQTYEALLRRLGAAAPDDPSGLGVVPTPEQGLPPVGPGA
;
A
#
# COMPACT_ATOMS: atom_id res chain seq x y z
N MET A 1 14.91 -15.02 -20.92
CA MET A 1 13.86 -13.98 -20.96
C MET A 1 14.38 -12.90 -21.89
N ASP A 2 13.56 -12.41 -22.81
CA ASP A 2 13.98 -11.36 -23.75
C ASP A 2 14.29 -10.06 -22.96
N PRO A 3 15.43 -9.39 -23.23
CA PRO A 3 15.78 -8.15 -22.53
C PRO A 3 14.72 -7.04 -22.67
N GLY A 4 13.95 -7.01 -23.77
CA GLY A 4 12.84 -6.07 -23.94
C GLY A 4 11.67 -6.36 -22.98
N VAL A 5 11.40 -7.63 -22.69
CA VAL A 5 10.38 -8.04 -21.72
C VAL A 5 10.79 -7.68 -20.30
N GLN A 6 12.09 -7.77 -19.99
CA GLN A 6 12.60 -7.41 -18.67
C GLN A 6 12.48 -5.90 -18.38
N ASP A 7 12.78 -5.05 -19.38
CA ASP A 7 12.60 -3.59 -19.25
C ASP A 7 11.13 -3.21 -19.06
N GLU A 8 10.22 -3.86 -19.81
CA GLU A 8 8.78 -3.62 -19.70
C GLU A 8 8.24 -4.01 -18.31
N VAL A 9 8.65 -5.17 -17.79
CA VAL A 9 8.31 -5.61 -16.43
C VAL A 9 8.79 -4.62 -15.37
N GLU A 10 10.00 -4.07 -15.53
CA GLU A 10 10.55 -3.11 -14.58
C GLU A 10 9.81 -1.77 -14.62
N ARG A 11 9.45 -1.28 -15.81
CA ARG A 11 8.59 -0.09 -15.93
C ARG A 11 7.22 -0.29 -15.29
N LEU A 12 6.61 -1.46 -15.49
CA LEU A 12 5.33 -1.80 -14.87
C LEU A 12 5.45 -1.81 -13.35
N ARG A 13 6.54 -2.33 -12.78
CA ARG A 13 6.79 -2.28 -11.33
C ARG A 13 6.90 -0.86 -10.80
N VAL A 14 7.62 0.02 -11.50
CA VAL A 14 7.74 1.43 -11.12
C VAL A 14 6.36 2.12 -11.15
N LEU A 15 5.56 1.87 -12.18
CA LEU A 15 4.20 2.42 -12.28
C LEU A 15 3.31 1.93 -11.14
N VAL A 16 3.35 0.64 -10.83
CA VAL A 16 2.59 0.05 -9.71
C VAL A 16 2.98 0.72 -8.39
N GLY A 17 4.28 0.89 -8.11
CA GLY A 17 4.75 1.59 -6.91
C GLY A 17 4.29 3.05 -6.83
N ALA A 18 4.29 3.77 -7.96
CA ALA A 18 3.79 5.14 -8.01
C ALA A 18 2.28 5.23 -7.73
N PHE A 19 1.49 4.28 -8.25
CA PHE A 19 0.05 4.20 -7.98
C PHE A 19 -0.25 3.88 -6.51
N GLU A 20 0.50 2.97 -5.89
CA GLU A 20 0.37 2.63 -4.48
C GLU A 20 0.61 3.86 -3.59
N LEU A 21 1.66 4.63 -3.88
CA LEU A 21 1.97 5.87 -3.16
C LEU A 21 0.86 6.92 -3.33
N ALA A 22 0.37 7.09 -4.57
CA ALA A 22 -0.70 8.04 -4.87
C ALA A 22 -2.01 7.69 -4.15
N LEU A 23 -2.35 6.40 -4.06
CA LEU A 23 -3.52 5.94 -3.31
C LEU A 23 -3.37 6.18 -1.80
N GLY A 24 -2.18 5.93 -1.24
CA GLY A 24 -1.89 6.25 0.16
C GLY A 24 -2.10 7.74 0.46
N HIS A 25 -1.49 8.60 -0.35
CA HIS A 25 -1.65 10.05 -0.21
C HIS A 25 -3.09 10.53 -0.45
N LEU A 26 -3.85 9.88 -1.34
CA LEU A 26 -5.26 10.22 -1.55
C LEU A 26 -6.09 10.01 -0.27
N PHE A 27 -5.87 8.91 0.45
CA PHE A 27 -6.55 8.67 1.73
C PHE A 27 -6.06 9.58 2.84
N GLU A 28 -4.79 9.98 2.85
CA GLU A 28 -4.24 10.87 3.87
C GLU A 28 -4.67 12.33 3.66
N ALA A 29 -4.67 12.81 2.41
CA ALA A 29 -4.96 14.18 2.07
C ALA A 29 -6.47 14.49 2.04
N SER A 30 -7.33 13.47 1.92
CA SER A 30 -8.77 13.65 1.83
C SER A 30 -9.43 13.73 3.21
N PRO A 31 -10.33 14.70 3.46
CA PRO A 31 -11.19 14.68 4.63
C PRO A 31 -11.96 13.36 4.75
N GLY A 32 -11.80 12.65 5.87
CA GLY A 32 -12.41 11.34 6.10
C GLY A 32 -11.72 10.17 5.37
N GLY A 33 -10.57 10.40 4.73
CA GLY A 33 -9.89 9.35 3.96
C GLY A 33 -9.39 8.17 4.80
N SER A 34 -9.05 8.36 6.08
CA SER A 34 -8.78 7.24 6.99
C SER A 34 -9.99 6.34 7.20
N GLU A 35 -11.18 6.92 7.29
CA GLU A 35 -12.43 6.16 7.42
C GLU A 35 -12.80 5.48 6.10
N ALA A 36 -12.60 6.15 4.97
CA ALA A 36 -12.77 5.55 3.64
C ALA A 36 -11.81 4.37 3.42
N ARG A 37 -10.55 4.48 3.86
CA ARG A 37 -9.57 3.39 3.81
C ARG A 37 -10.01 2.20 4.66
N ALA A 38 -10.52 2.45 5.87
CA ALA A 38 -11.02 1.40 6.74
C ALA A 38 -12.23 0.67 6.15
N ARG A 39 -13.19 1.42 5.56
CA ARG A 39 -14.35 0.84 4.86
C ARG A 39 -13.93 -0.01 3.67
N LEU A 40 -13.02 0.50 2.84
CA LEU A 40 -12.49 -0.26 1.71
C LEU A 40 -11.80 -1.56 2.16
N ALA A 41 -11.03 -1.52 3.24
CA ALA A 41 -10.41 -2.72 3.79
C ALA A 41 -11.46 -3.74 4.26
N ALA A 42 -12.53 -3.29 4.93
CA ALA A 42 -13.63 -4.17 5.35
C ALA A 42 -14.34 -4.80 4.15
N ASP A 43 -14.64 -4.02 3.11
CA ASP A 43 -15.28 -4.51 1.88
C ASP A 43 -14.40 -5.54 1.16
N LEU A 44 -13.08 -5.33 1.13
CA LEU A 44 -12.13 -6.27 0.53
C LEU A 44 -12.01 -7.56 1.33
N HIS A 45 -12.07 -7.52 2.66
CA HIS A 45 -12.12 -8.72 3.50
C HIS A 45 -13.37 -9.54 3.22
N GLU A 46 -14.55 -8.91 3.20
CA GLU A 46 -15.79 -9.62 2.89
C GLU A 46 -15.76 -10.23 1.48
N LEU A 47 -15.22 -9.50 0.52
CA LEU A 47 -15.09 -9.99 -0.86
C LEU A 47 -14.09 -11.16 -0.96
N LEU A 48 -12.99 -11.11 -0.21
CA LEU A 48 -12.01 -12.21 -0.13
C LEU A 48 -12.65 -13.45 0.48
N ASP A 49 -13.37 -13.33 1.59
CA ASP A 49 -14.04 -14.46 2.26
C ASP A 49 -15.04 -15.13 1.31
N ARG A 50 -15.94 -14.35 0.71
CA ARG A 50 -16.91 -14.86 -0.29
C ARG A 50 -16.24 -15.49 -1.49
N THR A 51 -15.09 -14.96 -1.92
CA THR A 51 -14.33 -15.51 -3.04
C THR A 51 -13.69 -16.85 -2.65
N ASN A 52 -13.12 -16.94 -1.45
CA ASN A 52 -12.49 -18.16 -0.96
C ASN A 52 -13.49 -19.28 -0.69
N GLU A 53 -14.70 -18.97 -0.24
CA GLU A 53 -15.81 -19.93 -0.11
C GLU A 53 -16.16 -20.61 -1.45
N ARG A 54 -16.03 -19.88 -2.56
CA ARG A 54 -16.36 -20.37 -3.90
C ARG A 54 -15.16 -21.00 -4.60
N GLN A 55 -14.00 -20.36 -4.49
CA GLN A 55 -12.78 -20.72 -5.20
C GLN A 55 -11.53 -20.20 -4.47
N ALA A 56 -11.15 -20.90 -3.40
CA ALA A 56 -9.92 -20.63 -2.67
C ALA A 56 -8.68 -20.61 -3.57
N GLY A 57 -7.81 -19.63 -3.35
CA GLY A 57 -6.55 -19.48 -4.11
C GLY A 57 -6.71 -19.01 -5.55
N SER A 58 -7.92 -18.59 -5.96
CA SER A 58 -8.15 -18.01 -7.28
C SER A 58 -7.32 -16.74 -7.51
N PRO A 59 -7.05 -16.36 -8.78
CA PRO A 59 -6.38 -15.10 -9.09
C PRO A 59 -7.08 -13.87 -8.49
N ALA A 60 -8.41 -13.93 -8.35
CA ALA A 60 -9.18 -12.88 -7.69
C ALA A 60 -8.88 -12.80 -6.19
N ALA A 61 -8.87 -13.93 -5.47
CA ALA A 61 -8.49 -13.98 -4.06
C ALA A 61 -7.08 -13.41 -3.82
N GLN A 62 -6.11 -13.83 -4.65
CA GLN A 62 -4.73 -13.31 -4.59
C GLN A 62 -4.66 -11.79 -4.83
N THR A 63 -5.53 -11.27 -5.69
CA THR A 63 -5.63 -9.82 -5.94
C THR A 63 -6.14 -9.09 -4.70
N TYR A 64 -7.20 -9.59 -4.06
CA TYR A 64 -7.76 -8.95 -2.85
C TYR A 64 -6.79 -9.01 -1.67
N GLU A 65 -6.11 -10.13 -1.46
CA GLU A 65 -5.03 -10.24 -0.46
C GLU A 65 -3.91 -9.23 -0.72
N ALA A 66 -3.50 -9.07 -1.97
CA ALA A 66 -2.46 -8.12 -2.33
C ALA A 66 -2.92 -6.66 -2.18
N LEU A 67 -4.21 -6.35 -2.36
CA LEU A 67 -4.78 -5.03 -2.08
C LEU A 67 -4.85 -4.74 -0.59
N LEU A 68 -5.30 -5.69 0.22
CA LEU A 68 -5.34 -5.57 1.69
C LEU A 68 -3.94 -5.32 2.27
N ARG A 69 -2.91 -5.99 1.74
CA ARG A 69 -1.51 -5.75 2.10
C ARG A 69 -1.06 -4.33 1.83
N ARG A 70 -1.35 -3.81 0.64
CA ARG A 70 -0.99 -2.44 0.24
C ARG A 70 -1.74 -1.39 1.04
N LEU A 71 -2.97 -1.67 1.45
CA LEU A 71 -3.74 -0.83 2.35
C LEU A 71 -3.26 -0.91 3.81
N GLY A 72 -2.18 -1.63 4.12
CA GLY A 72 -1.68 -1.83 5.48
C GLY A 72 -2.67 -2.57 6.39
N ALA A 73 -3.62 -3.30 5.80
CA ALA A 73 -4.63 -4.09 6.48
C ALA A 73 -4.23 -5.58 6.59
N ALA A 74 -3.03 -5.94 6.13
CA ALA A 74 -2.49 -7.28 6.29
C ALA A 74 -1.73 -7.46 7.61
N ALA A 75 -1.56 -8.71 8.02
CA ALA A 75 -0.89 -9.11 9.24
C ALA A 75 0.50 -8.45 9.38
N PRO A 76 0.91 -8.08 10.61
CA PRO A 76 2.10 -7.27 10.89
C PRO A 76 3.44 -7.86 10.43
N ASP A 77 3.48 -9.12 10.00
CA ASP A 77 4.69 -9.82 9.54
C ASP A 77 4.87 -9.85 8.01
N ASP A 78 4.09 -9.09 7.22
CA ASP A 78 4.31 -9.03 5.76
C ASP A 78 5.37 -7.96 5.39
N PRO A 79 6.54 -8.36 4.85
CA PRO A 79 7.65 -7.46 4.52
C PRO A 79 7.35 -6.50 3.35
N SER A 80 6.20 -6.63 2.70
CA SER A 80 5.78 -5.77 1.58
C SER A 80 4.70 -4.74 1.96
N GLY A 81 4.30 -4.67 3.24
CA GLY A 81 3.48 -3.57 3.72
C GLY A 81 4.27 -2.27 3.61
N LEU A 82 3.64 -1.20 3.11
CA LEU A 82 4.14 0.16 3.29
C LEU A 82 4.15 0.43 4.80
N GLY A 83 5.21 -0.03 5.46
CA GLY A 83 5.54 0.33 6.82
C GLY A 83 5.52 1.84 6.88
N VAL A 84 4.85 2.35 7.92
CA VAL A 84 4.86 3.76 8.27
C VAL A 84 6.28 4.26 8.09
N VAL A 85 6.51 5.17 7.13
CA VAL A 85 7.79 5.86 7.03
C VAL A 85 7.91 6.58 8.38
N PRO A 86 8.86 6.22 9.25
CA PRO A 86 9.02 6.95 10.50
C PRO A 86 9.28 8.39 10.08
N THR A 87 8.41 9.29 10.55
CA THR A 87 8.64 10.73 10.40
C THR A 87 10.06 10.98 10.88
N PRO A 88 10.97 11.50 10.05
CA PRO A 88 12.29 11.84 10.54
C PRO A 88 12.06 12.86 11.66
N GLU A 89 12.50 12.51 12.87
CA GLU A 89 12.57 13.41 14.01
C GLU A 89 13.23 14.69 13.49
N GLN A 90 12.43 15.74 13.29
CA GLN A 90 12.90 17.01 12.80
C GLN A 90 13.89 17.53 13.84
N GLY A 91 15.18 17.35 13.55
CA GLY A 91 16.25 18.01 14.28
C GLY A 91 15.94 19.50 14.28
N LEU A 92 15.70 20.05 15.47
CA LEU A 92 15.52 21.47 15.70
C LEU A 92 16.60 22.27 14.93
N PRO A 93 16.26 23.39 14.29
CA PRO A 93 17.26 24.21 13.61
C PRO A 93 18.32 24.64 14.64
N PRO A 94 19.62 24.63 14.27
CA PRO A 94 20.67 25.02 15.20
C PRO A 94 20.44 26.46 15.65
N VAL A 95 20.22 26.65 16.94
CA VAL A 95 20.29 27.95 17.61
C VAL A 95 21.75 28.37 17.57
N GLY A 96 22.12 29.19 16.59
CA GLY A 96 23.40 29.89 16.59
C GLY A 96 23.46 30.88 17.75
N PRO A 97 24.56 30.94 18.52
CA PRO A 97 24.67 31.90 19.61
C PRO A 97 24.87 33.30 19.03
N GLY A 98 24.18 34.28 19.63
CA GLY A 98 24.51 35.68 19.44
C GLY A 98 25.90 35.99 20.00
N ALA A 99 26.71 36.67 19.20
CA ALA A 99 27.77 37.60 19.58
C ALA A 99 28.14 38.43 18.35
#